data_AF-A0A135VKH9-F1
#
_entry.id   AF-A0A135VKH9-F1
#
_cell.length_a   1.000
_cell.length_b   1.000
_cell.length_c   1.000
_cell.angle_alpha   90.00
_cell.angle_beta   90.00
_cell.angle_gamma   90.00
#
_symmetry.space_group_name_H-M   'P 1'
#
loop_
_entity.id
_entity.type
_entity.pdbx_description
1 polymer ?
#
loop_
_entity_poly.entity_id
_entity_poly.type
_entity_poly.pdbx_seq_one_letter_code
_entity_poly.pdbx_strand_id
1 'polypeptide(L)'
;MASERKNILKEIAKRIDVGEDTRELKKDFVKTLGVVNPAEMMLVKDELIREGLSNEVFQTLYNMSLEVFRDTVQAQKPIVPKGHPIHTLMSEHALLMEYANELHSLTKTISEEESEPNPAYLDRIRQLLEFFGESTTHYLREENALFPVLEKHGLTGPPAAMWSEHQEIHEIEKGLFDLNSDSNKELIENLGKLSNASTTLANMLASHFNKENNILFPASLRLFGEQEWEIVIQDFDDIGYCSYSIKPVGIRAPVQVEKPIVSEGSEVVFGSGKLSVDTLEAIFKHLPIDMTFVDAQDRVQFFSESPDRIFVRSRAVIGRSVQLCHPKKSVHVVEQILNDFRKATRDSAEFWINLGGKTIHIRYFAVRDSEKKYLGCLEVSQDITEILKISGEKRLLD
;
A
#
# COMPACT_ATOMS: atom_id res chain seq x y z
N MET A 1 -2.97 27.40 -20.53
CA MET A 1 -2.01 28.15 -19.69
C MET A 1 -1.84 29.57 -20.25
N ALA A 2 -1.68 30.61 -19.43
CA ALA A 2 -1.44 31.98 -19.93
C ALA A 2 -0.06 32.07 -20.64
N SER A 3 0.01 32.80 -21.77
CA SER A 3 1.21 32.93 -22.63
C SER A 3 2.49 33.30 -21.86
N GLU A 4 2.34 34.08 -20.79
CA GLU A 4 3.43 34.53 -19.92
C GLU A 4 4.05 33.39 -19.07
N ARG A 5 3.24 32.49 -18.49
CA ARG A 5 3.71 31.32 -17.74
C ARG A 5 4.48 30.35 -18.63
N LYS A 6 4.03 30.17 -19.87
CA LYS A 6 4.71 29.34 -20.87
C LYS A 6 6.11 29.87 -21.21
N ASN A 7 6.27 31.18 -21.33
CA ASN A 7 7.59 31.78 -21.60
C ASN A 7 8.57 31.58 -20.44
N ILE A 8 8.09 31.63 -19.19
CA ILE A 8 8.91 31.37 -18.02
C ILE A 8 9.36 29.89 -18.00
N LEU A 9 8.47 28.94 -18.32
CA LEU A 9 8.82 27.52 -18.43
C LEU A 9 9.93 27.29 -19.46
N LYS A 10 9.87 27.93 -20.63
CA LYS A 10 10.92 27.86 -21.65
C LYS A 10 12.26 28.37 -21.13
N GLU A 11 12.25 29.45 -20.39
CA GLU A 11 13.49 30.07 -19.91
C GLU A 11 14.17 29.20 -18.85
N ILE A 12 13.38 28.60 -17.95
CA ILE A 12 13.89 27.60 -17.00
C ILE A 12 14.41 26.38 -17.75
N ALA A 13 13.71 25.94 -18.80
CA ALA A 13 14.11 24.78 -19.58
C ALA A 13 15.44 24.98 -20.33
N LYS A 14 15.68 26.18 -20.91
CA LYS A 14 16.99 26.52 -21.48
C LYS A 14 18.11 26.49 -20.44
N ARG A 15 17.81 26.91 -19.22
CA ARG A 15 18.79 26.92 -18.11
C ARG A 15 19.12 25.50 -17.63
N ILE A 16 18.15 24.59 -17.66
CA ILE A 16 18.37 23.15 -17.48
C ILE A 16 19.30 22.62 -18.57
N ASP A 17 19.07 22.97 -19.83
CA ASP A 17 19.84 22.48 -20.99
C ASP A 17 21.32 22.89 -20.93
N VAL A 18 21.64 24.06 -20.36
CA VAL A 18 23.03 24.51 -20.15
C VAL A 18 23.65 23.98 -18.84
N GLY A 19 22.96 23.11 -18.10
CA GLY A 19 23.49 22.40 -16.93
C GLY A 19 23.53 23.21 -15.64
N GLU A 20 22.65 24.21 -15.48
CA GLU A 20 22.56 24.98 -14.23
C GLU A 20 22.08 24.12 -13.04
N ASP A 21 22.50 24.47 -11.82
CA ASP A 21 22.15 23.71 -10.61
C ASP A 21 20.63 23.64 -10.41
N THR A 22 20.11 22.41 -10.40
CA THR A 22 18.68 22.11 -10.24
C THR A 22 18.11 22.65 -8.94
N ARG A 23 18.92 22.80 -7.88
CA ARG A 23 18.47 23.39 -6.61
C ARG A 23 18.15 24.88 -6.73
N GLU A 24 18.96 25.64 -7.46
CA GLU A 24 18.71 27.07 -7.69
C GLU A 24 17.58 27.27 -8.70
N LEU A 25 17.52 26.44 -9.75
CA LEU A 25 16.41 26.42 -10.69
C LEU A 25 15.07 26.14 -10.02
N LYS A 26 15.04 25.21 -9.05
CA LYS A 26 13.84 24.91 -8.27
C LYS A 26 13.35 26.11 -7.46
N LYS A 27 14.25 26.84 -6.80
CA LYS A 27 13.90 28.07 -6.06
C LYS A 27 13.32 29.12 -7.00
N ASP A 28 13.91 29.28 -8.18
CA ASP A 28 13.46 30.27 -9.16
C ASP A 28 12.13 29.86 -9.81
N PHE A 29 11.94 28.57 -10.08
CA PHE A 29 10.66 27.98 -10.50
C PHE A 29 9.55 28.34 -9.52
N VAL A 30 9.75 28.08 -8.22
CA VAL A 30 8.79 28.43 -7.15
C VAL A 30 8.52 29.94 -7.13
N LYS A 31 9.56 30.77 -7.27
CA LYS A 31 9.44 32.23 -7.22
C LYS A 31 8.69 32.83 -8.40
N THR A 32 8.87 32.27 -9.60
CA THR A 32 8.37 32.83 -10.86
C THR A 32 7.04 32.22 -11.31
N LEU A 33 6.89 30.90 -11.18
CA LEU A 33 5.69 30.17 -11.59
C LEU A 33 4.76 29.82 -10.42
N GLY A 34 5.30 29.79 -9.20
CA GLY A 34 4.57 29.30 -8.04
C GLY A 34 4.35 27.79 -8.13
N VAL A 35 3.13 27.37 -7.79
CA VAL A 35 2.68 25.99 -7.96
C VAL A 35 2.17 25.80 -9.38
N VAL A 36 2.67 24.77 -10.04
CA VAL A 36 2.17 24.33 -11.35
C VAL A 36 1.63 22.93 -11.19
N ASN A 37 0.37 22.72 -11.55
CA ASN A 37 -0.22 21.40 -11.57
C ASN A 37 0.49 20.55 -12.67
N PRO A 38 0.93 19.32 -12.40
CA PRO A 38 1.59 18.44 -13.36
C PRO A 38 0.79 18.23 -14.66
N ALA A 39 -0.55 18.26 -14.59
CA ALA A 39 -1.42 18.23 -15.75
C ALA A 39 -1.18 19.43 -16.69
N GLU A 40 -0.99 20.63 -16.13
CA GLU A 40 -0.71 21.84 -16.93
C GLU A 40 0.63 21.75 -17.67
N MET A 41 1.62 21.08 -17.07
CA MET A 41 2.92 20.83 -17.69
C MET A 41 2.80 19.90 -18.90
N MET A 42 1.94 18.89 -18.80
CA MET A 42 1.68 17.96 -19.90
C MET A 42 0.93 18.62 -21.05
N LEU A 43 0.00 19.54 -20.76
CA LEU A 43 -0.74 20.29 -21.79
C LEU A 43 0.17 21.16 -22.69
N VAL A 44 1.36 21.53 -22.21
CA VAL A 44 2.31 22.38 -22.96
C VAL A 44 3.49 21.60 -23.53
N LYS A 45 3.59 20.29 -23.27
CA LYS A 45 4.73 19.45 -23.65
C LYS A 45 5.06 19.54 -25.13
N ASP A 46 4.09 19.23 -25.99
CA ASP A 46 4.35 19.12 -27.44
C ASP A 46 4.61 20.46 -28.09
N GLU A 47 4.06 21.52 -27.51
CA GLU A 47 4.34 22.88 -27.95
C GLU A 47 5.79 23.27 -27.60
N LEU A 48 6.25 22.96 -26.38
CA LEU A 48 7.63 23.21 -25.95
C LEU A 48 8.64 22.38 -26.76
N ILE A 49 8.34 21.11 -27.02
CA ILE A 49 9.19 20.25 -27.84
C ILE A 49 9.28 20.77 -29.28
N ARG A 50 8.14 21.16 -29.87
CA ARG A 50 8.10 21.75 -31.23
C ARG A 50 8.90 23.04 -31.33
N GLU A 51 8.95 23.80 -30.24
CA GLU A 51 9.72 25.04 -30.14
C GLU A 51 11.21 24.82 -29.80
N GLY A 52 11.67 23.56 -29.80
CA GLY A 52 13.09 23.19 -29.75
C GLY A 52 13.56 22.56 -28.44
N LEU A 53 12.66 22.26 -27.49
CA LEU A 53 13.03 21.62 -26.23
C LEU A 53 13.24 20.10 -26.38
N SER A 54 14.33 19.57 -25.82
CA SER A 54 14.56 18.12 -25.83
C SER A 54 13.65 17.39 -24.85
N ASN A 55 13.38 16.11 -25.11
CA ASN A 55 12.59 15.26 -24.20
C ASN A 55 13.25 15.11 -22.83
N GLU A 56 14.59 15.00 -22.75
CA GLU A 56 15.31 14.89 -21.49
C GLU A 56 15.19 16.16 -20.62
N VAL A 57 15.30 17.33 -21.26
CA VAL A 57 15.13 18.62 -20.57
C VAL A 57 13.70 18.78 -20.10
N PHE A 58 12.71 18.39 -20.92
CA PHE A 58 11.32 18.40 -20.49
C PHE A 58 11.08 17.48 -19.30
N GLN A 59 11.62 16.27 -19.29
CA GLN A 59 11.49 15.34 -18.16
C GLN A 59 12.11 15.90 -16.88
N THR A 60 13.25 16.57 -16.98
CA THR A 60 13.89 17.23 -15.84
C THR A 60 13.03 18.38 -15.30
N LEU A 61 12.50 19.22 -16.20
CA LEU A 61 11.59 20.31 -15.85
C LEU A 61 10.30 19.78 -15.21
N TYR A 62 9.77 18.68 -15.74
CA TYR A 62 8.59 18.00 -15.24
C TYR A 62 8.81 17.43 -13.83
N ASN A 63 9.90 16.67 -13.61
CA ASN A 63 10.26 16.15 -12.30
C ASN A 63 10.46 17.26 -11.26
N MET A 64 11.09 18.37 -11.64
CA MET A 64 11.22 19.53 -10.78
C MET A 64 9.85 20.14 -10.44
N SER A 65 8.91 20.22 -11.40
CA SER A 65 7.54 20.68 -11.14
C SER A 65 6.80 19.76 -10.17
N LEU A 66 6.97 18.43 -10.31
CA LEU A 66 6.43 17.44 -9.37
C LEU A 66 6.96 17.66 -7.95
N GLU A 67 8.27 17.86 -7.81
CA GLU A 67 8.86 18.10 -6.50
C GLU A 67 8.38 19.40 -5.85
N VAL A 68 8.33 20.50 -6.63
CA VAL A 68 7.81 21.79 -6.16
C VAL A 68 6.36 21.67 -5.74
N PHE A 69 5.55 20.97 -6.54
CA PHE A 69 4.17 20.71 -6.22
C PHE A 69 4.05 19.92 -4.92
N ARG A 70 4.79 18.81 -4.80
CA ARG A 70 4.84 17.98 -3.59
C ARG A 70 5.23 18.80 -2.36
N ASP A 71 6.25 19.65 -2.47
CA ASP A 71 6.70 20.52 -1.39
C ASP A 71 5.64 21.55 -0.98
N THR A 72 4.81 22.00 -1.93
CA THR A 72 3.75 22.97 -1.66
C THR A 72 2.51 22.32 -1.06
N VAL A 73 2.14 21.10 -1.48
CA VAL A 73 1.06 20.38 -0.80
C VAL A 73 1.47 20.02 0.63
N GLN A 74 2.73 19.67 0.86
CA GLN A 74 3.29 19.53 2.22
C GLN A 74 3.28 20.83 3.05
N ALA A 75 3.14 22.01 2.42
CA ALA A 75 3.09 23.29 3.11
C ALA A 75 1.68 23.66 3.61
N GLN A 76 0.63 22.90 3.25
CA GLN A 76 -0.64 22.95 3.98
C GLN A 76 -0.37 22.49 5.41
N LYS A 77 -0.66 23.34 6.42
CA LYS A 77 -0.26 23.15 7.83
C LYS A 77 -0.36 21.68 8.26
N PRO A 78 0.77 20.95 8.27
CA PRO A 78 0.72 19.55 8.61
C PRO A 78 0.51 19.47 10.13
N ILE A 79 -0.34 18.55 10.57
CA ILE A 79 -0.61 18.32 12.00
C ILE A 79 0.63 17.78 12.73
N VAL A 80 1.63 17.29 11.98
CA VAL A 80 2.90 16.74 12.46
C VAL A 80 4.08 17.13 11.55
N PRO A 81 5.31 17.19 12.07
CA PRO A 81 6.49 17.51 11.26
C PRO A 81 6.82 16.44 10.21
N LYS A 82 7.60 16.84 9.19
CA LYS A 82 8.23 15.90 8.25
C LYS A 82 8.98 14.82 9.03
N GLY A 83 8.77 13.56 8.64
CA GLY A 83 9.39 12.41 9.29
C GLY A 83 8.49 11.64 10.24
N HIS A 84 7.26 12.09 10.51
CA HIS A 84 6.25 11.32 11.24
C HIS A 84 5.48 10.34 10.32
N PRO A 85 5.03 9.16 10.77
CA PRO A 85 4.19 8.25 9.97
C PRO A 85 2.96 8.93 9.36
N ILE A 86 2.21 9.69 10.16
CA ILE A 86 1.07 10.49 9.68
C ILE A 86 1.45 11.51 8.59
N HIS A 87 2.63 12.15 8.69
CA HIS A 87 3.09 13.05 7.62
C HIS A 87 3.27 12.27 6.30
N THR A 88 3.78 11.04 6.39
CA THR A 88 3.97 10.15 5.23
C THR A 88 2.63 9.88 4.56
N LEU A 89 1.63 9.41 5.31
CA LEU A 89 0.29 9.10 4.80
C LEU A 89 -0.40 10.34 4.20
N MET A 90 -0.36 11.49 4.90
CA MET A 90 -0.94 12.73 4.39
C MET A 90 -0.27 13.25 3.12
N SER A 91 1.04 13.02 2.97
CA SER A 91 1.78 13.37 1.76
C SER A 91 1.43 12.46 0.58
N GLU A 92 1.02 11.22 0.85
CA GLU A 92 0.52 10.28 -0.16
C GLU A 92 -0.91 10.65 -0.58
N HIS A 93 -1.79 11.01 0.38
CA HIS A 93 -3.15 11.48 0.09
C HIS A 93 -3.16 12.64 -0.91
N ALA A 94 -2.25 13.59 -0.70
CA ALA A 94 -2.05 14.75 -1.56
C ALA A 94 -1.83 14.36 -3.04
N LEU A 95 -0.92 13.42 -3.28
CA LEU A 95 -0.56 12.97 -4.62
C LEU A 95 -1.67 12.11 -5.24
N LEU A 96 -2.24 11.18 -4.47
CA LEU A 96 -3.33 10.32 -4.90
C LEU A 96 -4.55 11.16 -5.35
N MET A 97 -4.90 12.19 -4.57
CA MET A 97 -5.98 13.11 -4.93
C MET A 97 -5.69 13.92 -6.18
N GLU A 98 -4.49 14.48 -6.29
CA GLU A 98 -4.13 15.26 -7.46
C GLU A 98 -4.19 14.41 -8.73
N TYR A 99 -3.54 13.25 -8.72
CA TYR A 99 -3.43 12.40 -9.90
C TYR A 99 -4.77 11.77 -10.27
N ALA A 100 -5.70 11.60 -9.32
CA ALA A 100 -7.05 11.16 -9.62
C ALA A 100 -7.82 12.25 -10.37
N ASN A 101 -7.65 13.51 -9.95
CA ASN A 101 -8.23 14.67 -10.63
C ASN A 101 -7.58 14.93 -11.99
N GLU A 102 -6.26 14.75 -12.12
CA GLU A 102 -5.55 14.84 -13.40
C GLU A 102 -6.05 13.77 -14.38
N LEU A 103 -6.13 12.52 -13.94
CA LEU A 103 -6.64 11.42 -14.76
C LEU A 103 -8.07 11.70 -15.22
N HIS A 104 -8.92 12.18 -14.32
CA HIS A 104 -10.28 12.60 -14.66
C HIS A 104 -10.29 13.71 -15.71
N SER A 105 -9.52 14.78 -15.50
CA SER A 105 -9.47 15.90 -16.44
C SER A 105 -8.99 15.48 -17.82
N LEU A 106 -7.90 14.69 -17.89
CA LEU A 106 -7.34 14.22 -19.16
C LEU A 106 -8.33 13.32 -19.90
N THR A 107 -8.85 12.30 -19.23
CA THR A 107 -9.77 11.33 -19.86
C THR A 107 -11.07 11.98 -20.30
N LYS A 108 -11.62 12.91 -19.51
CA LYS A 108 -12.80 13.68 -19.88
C LYS A 108 -12.56 14.57 -21.09
N THR A 109 -11.54 15.42 -21.05
CA THR A 109 -11.24 16.36 -22.15
C THR A 109 -11.02 15.61 -23.45
N ILE A 110 -10.22 14.54 -23.45
CA ILE A 110 -9.94 13.77 -24.66
C ILE A 110 -11.19 13.04 -25.15
N SER A 111 -12.04 12.54 -24.26
CA SER A 111 -13.29 11.86 -24.66
C SER A 111 -14.33 12.78 -25.29
N GLU A 112 -14.25 14.09 -25.04
CA GLU A 112 -15.18 15.11 -25.54
C GLU A 112 -14.66 15.80 -26.82
N GLU A 113 -13.37 15.64 -27.17
CA GLU A 113 -12.77 16.19 -28.38
C GLU A 113 -12.98 15.28 -29.60
N GLU A 114 -13.30 15.87 -30.77
CA GLU A 114 -13.44 15.12 -32.04
C GLU A 114 -12.11 14.86 -32.74
N SER A 115 -11.03 15.56 -32.33
CA SER A 115 -9.70 15.40 -32.91
C SER A 115 -8.97 14.16 -32.38
N GLU A 116 -8.06 13.62 -33.19
CA GLU A 116 -7.21 12.51 -32.76
C GLU A 116 -6.38 12.91 -31.53
N PRO A 117 -6.44 12.15 -30.42
CA PRO A 117 -5.75 12.49 -29.18
C PRO A 117 -4.25 12.56 -29.38
N ASN A 118 -3.63 13.54 -28.75
CA ASN A 118 -2.19 13.62 -28.72
C ASN A 118 -1.59 12.39 -28.02
N PRO A 119 -0.66 11.63 -28.65
CA PRO A 119 -0.05 10.46 -28.04
C PRO A 119 0.57 10.73 -26.66
N ALA A 120 1.08 11.94 -26.42
CA ALA A 120 1.65 12.31 -25.13
C ALA A 120 0.63 12.27 -23.98
N TYR A 121 -0.65 12.53 -24.24
CA TYR A 121 -1.70 12.44 -23.23
C TYR A 121 -2.09 10.98 -22.94
N LEU A 122 -2.07 10.13 -23.97
CA LEU A 122 -2.29 8.70 -23.80
C LEU A 122 -1.18 8.07 -22.96
N ASP A 123 0.07 8.45 -23.21
CA ASP A 123 1.21 8.03 -22.38
C ASP A 123 1.09 8.52 -20.94
N ARG A 124 0.58 9.74 -20.72
CA ARG A 124 0.34 10.26 -19.37
C ARG A 124 -0.74 9.47 -18.64
N ILE A 125 -1.83 9.11 -19.32
CA ILE A 125 -2.87 8.26 -18.76
C ILE A 125 -2.26 6.93 -18.30
N ARG A 126 -1.41 6.28 -19.11
CA ARG A 126 -0.73 5.05 -18.71
C ARG A 126 0.12 5.23 -17.45
N GLN A 127 0.92 6.29 -17.39
CA GLN A 127 1.73 6.60 -16.20
C GLN A 127 0.89 6.83 -14.94
N LEU A 128 -0.26 7.50 -15.07
CA LEU A 128 -1.18 7.71 -13.95
C LEU A 128 -1.80 6.39 -13.50
N LEU A 129 -2.18 5.51 -14.44
CA LEU A 129 -2.72 4.19 -14.14
C LEU A 129 -1.68 3.30 -13.45
N GLU A 130 -0.42 3.35 -13.88
CA GLU A 130 0.71 2.67 -13.21
C GLU A 130 0.94 3.22 -11.79
N PHE A 131 0.87 4.54 -11.61
CA PHE A 131 1.03 5.18 -10.30
C PHE A 131 0.01 4.67 -9.27
N PHE A 132 -1.26 4.51 -9.67
CA PHE A 132 -2.29 3.94 -8.79
C PHE A 132 -2.03 2.46 -8.46
N GLY A 133 -1.30 1.72 -9.31
CA GLY A 133 -0.89 0.36 -8.98
C GLY A 133 -0.03 0.25 -7.71
N GLU A 134 0.72 1.31 -7.36
CA GLU A 134 1.59 1.34 -6.17
C GLU A 134 0.86 1.75 -4.88
N SER A 135 -0.36 2.31 -4.97
CA SER A 135 -1.13 2.82 -3.82
C SER A 135 -1.50 1.74 -2.81
N THR A 136 -1.51 0.47 -3.21
CA THR A 136 -1.81 -0.68 -2.33
C THR A 136 -0.98 -0.67 -1.04
N THR A 137 0.30 -0.29 -1.13
CA THR A 137 1.20 -0.24 0.05
C THR A 137 0.84 0.87 1.05
N HIS A 138 0.13 1.92 0.63
CA HIS A 138 -0.41 2.95 1.51
C HIS A 138 -1.51 2.38 2.42
N TYR A 139 -2.55 1.78 1.82
CA TYR A 139 -3.66 1.20 2.57
C TYR A 139 -3.21 0.01 3.45
N LEU A 140 -2.25 -0.80 2.98
CA LEU A 140 -1.70 -1.90 3.79
C LEU A 140 -1.01 -1.39 5.06
N ARG A 141 -0.32 -0.25 5.00
CA ARG A 141 0.31 0.37 6.18
C ARG A 141 -0.75 0.83 7.18
N GLU A 142 -1.86 1.36 6.71
CA GLU A 142 -2.95 1.77 7.59
C GLU A 142 -3.63 0.56 8.24
N GLU A 143 -4.04 -0.42 7.43
CA GLU A 143 -4.78 -1.61 7.85
C GLU A 143 -4.00 -2.51 8.80
N ASN A 144 -2.69 -2.61 8.58
CA ASN A 144 -1.83 -3.53 9.29
C ASN A 144 -0.99 -2.83 10.36
N ALA A 145 -0.57 -1.57 10.22
CA ALA A 145 0.25 -0.93 11.25
C ALA A 145 -0.55 0.08 12.10
N LEU A 146 -1.29 0.99 11.47
CA LEU A 146 -1.96 2.08 12.20
C LEU A 146 -3.26 1.62 12.90
N PHE A 147 -4.13 0.91 12.19
CA PHE A 147 -5.46 0.52 12.68
C PHE A 147 -5.40 -0.43 13.87
N PRO A 148 -4.50 -1.45 13.93
CA PRO A 148 -4.44 -2.33 15.09
C PRO A 148 -4.08 -1.59 16.38
N VAL A 149 -3.27 -0.53 16.30
CA VAL A 149 -2.94 0.29 17.46
C VAL A 149 -4.15 1.14 17.89
N LEU A 150 -4.89 1.76 16.95
CA LEU A 150 -6.16 2.45 17.26
C LEU A 150 -7.17 1.52 17.97
N GLU A 151 -7.26 0.29 17.52
CA GLU A 151 -8.16 -0.71 18.09
C GLU A 151 -7.76 -1.14 19.50
N LYS A 152 -6.46 -1.22 19.81
CA LYS A 152 -5.95 -1.44 21.17
C LYS A 152 -6.38 -0.32 22.13
N HIS A 153 -6.51 0.90 21.63
CA HIS A 153 -7.06 2.05 22.36
C HIS A 153 -8.60 2.12 22.36
N GLY A 154 -9.29 1.09 21.85
CA GLY A 154 -10.75 0.98 21.86
C GLY A 154 -11.48 1.64 20.69
N LEU A 155 -10.76 2.20 19.71
CA LEU A 155 -11.35 2.76 18.49
C LEU A 155 -11.47 1.70 17.40
N THR A 156 -12.50 0.86 17.47
CA THR A 156 -12.72 -0.23 16.49
C THR A 156 -13.68 0.12 15.35
N GLY A 157 -14.64 1.01 15.59
CA GLY A 157 -15.65 1.39 14.60
C GLY A 157 -15.07 2.12 13.37
N PRO A 158 -14.30 3.21 13.54
CA PRO A 158 -13.74 3.97 12.41
C PRO A 158 -12.79 3.13 11.53
N PRO A 159 -11.81 2.37 12.07
CA PRO A 159 -10.96 1.51 11.24
C PRO A 159 -11.74 0.48 10.40
N ALA A 160 -12.78 -0.14 10.96
CA ALA A 160 -13.61 -1.09 10.22
C ALA A 160 -14.41 -0.44 9.07
N ALA A 161 -14.79 0.83 9.22
CA ALA A 161 -15.40 1.60 8.14
C ALA A 161 -14.36 1.94 7.05
N MET A 162 -13.17 2.41 7.43
CA MET A 162 -12.08 2.72 6.49
C MET A 162 -11.66 1.50 5.69
N TRP A 163 -11.53 0.33 6.32
CA TRP A 163 -11.25 -0.93 5.61
C TRP A 163 -12.29 -1.21 4.52
N SER A 164 -13.58 -1.01 4.80
CA SER A 164 -14.64 -1.25 3.80
C SER A 164 -14.46 -0.31 2.60
N GLU A 165 -14.10 0.94 2.86
CA GLU A 165 -13.83 1.96 1.84
C GLU A 165 -12.56 1.63 1.02
N HIS A 166 -11.50 1.10 1.65
CA HIS A 166 -10.30 0.64 0.93
C HIS A 166 -10.62 -0.46 -0.09
N GLN A 167 -11.58 -1.35 0.21
CA GLN A 167 -12.00 -2.37 -0.76
C GLN A 167 -12.66 -1.76 -1.98
N GLU A 168 -13.54 -0.78 -1.77
CA GLU A 168 -14.20 -0.06 -2.85
C GLU A 168 -13.17 0.71 -3.70
N ILE A 169 -12.19 1.35 -3.06
CA ILE A 169 -11.07 2.02 -3.73
C ILE A 169 -10.28 1.02 -4.57
N HIS A 170 -9.89 -0.13 -4.02
CA HIS A 170 -9.18 -1.17 -4.75
C HIS A 170 -9.98 -1.75 -5.92
N GLU A 171 -11.29 -1.91 -5.79
CA GLU A 171 -12.14 -2.36 -6.89
C GLU A 171 -12.18 -1.32 -8.02
N ILE A 172 -12.18 -0.01 -7.69
CA ILE A 172 -12.09 1.07 -8.67
C ILE A 172 -10.70 1.13 -9.33
N GLU A 173 -9.62 1.09 -8.54
CA GLU A 173 -8.23 1.11 -9.02
C GLU A 173 -7.95 -0.09 -9.94
N LYS A 174 -8.42 -1.28 -9.56
CA LYS A 174 -8.36 -2.46 -10.43
C LYS A 174 -9.13 -2.24 -11.72
N GLY A 175 -10.34 -1.69 -11.66
CA GLY A 175 -11.12 -1.38 -12.85
C GLY A 175 -10.42 -0.37 -13.78
N LEU A 176 -9.71 0.61 -13.23
CA LEU A 176 -8.86 1.53 -13.98
C LEU A 176 -7.69 0.81 -14.66
N PHE A 177 -7.02 -0.08 -13.93
CA PHE A 177 -5.93 -0.89 -14.47
C PHE A 177 -6.40 -1.83 -15.59
N ASP A 178 -7.54 -2.50 -15.42
CA ASP A 178 -8.14 -3.40 -16.42
C ASP A 178 -8.55 -2.66 -17.71
N LEU A 179 -8.75 -1.34 -17.64
CA LEU A 179 -9.05 -0.48 -18.80
C LEU A 179 -7.79 0.07 -19.49
N ASN A 180 -6.61 -0.14 -18.90
CA ASN A 180 -5.33 0.26 -19.48
C ASN A 180 -5.00 -0.59 -20.72
N SER A 181 -4.29 -0.01 -21.70
CA SER A 181 -3.81 -0.75 -22.87
C SER A 181 -2.58 -0.09 -23.51
N ASP A 182 -1.64 -0.93 -23.95
CA ASP A 182 -0.48 -0.51 -24.74
C ASP A 182 -0.91 -0.02 -26.15
N SER A 183 -2.07 -0.45 -26.63
CA SER A 183 -2.64 0.02 -27.89
C SER A 183 -3.33 1.37 -27.70
N ASN A 184 -2.84 2.41 -28.39
CA ASN A 184 -3.49 3.73 -28.38
C ASN A 184 -4.97 3.63 -28.80
N LYS A 185 -5.29 2.81 -29.80
CA LYS A 185 -6.66 2.65 -30.29
C LYS A 185 -7.60 2.11 -29.20
N GLU A 186 -7.17 1.06 -28.51
CA GLU A 186 -7.98 0.45 -27.45
C GLU A 186 -8.10 1.35 -26.23
N LEU A 187 -7.03 2.05 -25.86
CA LEU A 187 -7.06 3.03 -24.79
C LEU A 187 -8.04 4.17 -25.10
N ILE A 188 -8.07 4.66 -26.35
CA ILE A 188 -9.03 5.67 -26.82
C ILE A 188 -10.47 5.17 -26.68
N GLU A 189 -10.75 3.92 -27.10
CA GLU A 189 -12.06 3.29 -26.94
C GLU A 189 -12.50 3.18 -25.47
N ASN A 190 -11.55 3.12 -24.54
CA ASN A 190 -11.80 3.06 -23.10
C ASN A 190 -11.89 4.42 -22.39
N LEU A 191 -11.58 5.55 -23.04
CA LEU A 191 -11.51 6.88 -22.40
C LEU A 191 -12.79 7.27 -21.66
N GLY A 192 -13.97 7.01 -22.23
CA GLY A 192 -15.23 7.31 -21.56
C GLY A 192 -15.43 6.51 -20.27
N LYS A 193 -15.00 5.24 -20.25
CA LYS A 193 -15.03 4.40 -19.05
C LYS A 193 -14.00 4.85 -18.02
N LEU A 194 -12.79 5.19 -18.48
CA LEU A 194 -11.72 5.74 -17.63
C LEU A 194 -12.14 7.07 -16.99
N SER A 195 -12.84 7.94 -17.72
CA SER A 195 -13.39 9.20 -17.20
C SER A 195 -14.39 8.97 -16.07
N ASN A 196 -15.33 8.03 -16.24
CA ASN A 196 -16.28 7.68 -15.20
C ASN A 196 -15.60 7.04 -13.97
N ALA A 197 -14.67 6.11 -14.20
CA ALA A 197 -13.95 5.42 -13.12
C ALA A 197 -13.04 6.39 -12.34
N SER A 198 -12.32 7.27 -13.02
CA SER A 198 -11.47 8.29 -12.39
C SER A 198 -12.27 9.35 -11.63
N THR A 199 -13.45 9.75 -12.13
CA THR A 199 -14.40 10.60 -11.38
C THR A 199 -14.81 9.91 -10.07
N THR A 200 -15.16 8.63 -10.17
CA THR A 200 -15.57 7.83 -9.01
C THR A 200 -14.43 7.72 -8.00
N LEU A 201 -13.20 7.42 -8.47
CA LEU A 201 -12.01 7.37 -7.63
C LEU A 201 -11.76 8.71 -6.94
N ALA A 202 -11.73 9.82 -7.68
CA ALA A 202 -11.46 11.15 -7.14
C ALA A 202 -12.46 11.53 -6.03
N ASN A 203 -13.75 11.27 -6.23
CA ASN A 203 -14.78 11.52 -5.22
C ASN A 203 -14.62 10.61 -3.99
N MET A 204 -14.28 9.33 -4.21
CA MET A 204 -14.07 8.37 -3.14
C MET A 204 -12.86 8.76 -2.28
N LEU A 205 -11.71 9.02 -2.91
CA LEU A 205 -10.49 9.49 -2.23
C LEU A 205 -10.73 10.81 -1.48
N ALA A 206 -11.47 11.75 -2.06
CA ALA A 206 -11.77 13.03 -1.41
C ALA A 206 -12.52 12.84 -0.08
N SER A 207 -13.56 12.00 -0.10
CA SER A 207 -14.38 11.68 1.08
C SER A 207 -13.58 10.87 2.09
N HIS A 208 -12.84 9.87 1.61
CA HIS A 208 -12.06 8.95 2.42
C HIS A 208 -10.93 9.68 3.17
N PHE A 209 -10.03 10.34 2.45
CA PHE A 209 -8.91 11.08 3.04
C PHE A 209 -9.36 12.25 3.91
N ASN A 210 -10.56 12.81 3.68
CA ASN A 210 -11.11 13.80 4.60
C ASN A 210 -11.36 13.21 5.99
N LYS A 211 -11.91 12.00 6.08
CA LYS A 211 -12.15 11.31 7.36
C LYS A 211 -10.83 10.98 8.04
N GLU A 212 -9.84 10.56 7.29
CA GLU A 212 -8.53 10.22 7.85
C GLU A 212 -7.79 11.46 8.35
N ASN A 213 -7.62 12.47 7.50
CA ASN A 213 -6.89 13.69 7.83
C ASN A 213 -7.52 14.47 8.98
N ASN A 214 -8.85 14.46 9.12
CA ASN A 214 -9.56 15.29 10.10
C ASN A 214 -10.08 14.53 11.32
N ILE A 215 -10.19 13.19 11.26
CA ILE A 215 -10.75 12.39 12.35
C ILE A 215 -9.75 11.33 12.80
N LEU A 216 -9.33 10.44 11.91
CA LEU A 216 -8.55 9.26 12.27
C LEU A 216 -7.12 9.60 12.69
N PHE A 217 -6.41 10.40 11.89
CA PHE A 217 -5.04 10.81 12.17
C PHE A 217 -4.96 11.74 13.40
N PRO A 218 -5.84 12.73 13.59
CA PRO A 218 -5.87 13.47 14.85
C PRO A 218 -6.18 12.58 16.07
N ALA A 219 -6.97 11.52 15.91
CA ALA A 219 -7.23 10.57 16.98
C ALA A 219 -6.00 9.73 17.31
N SER A 220 -5.28 9.21 16.31
CA SER A 220 -4.05 8.44 16.55
C SER A 220 -2.98 9.28 17.26
N LEU A 221 -2.80 10.55 16.85
CA LEU A 221 -1.87 11.47 17.52
C LEU A 221 -2.21 11.77 18.98
N ARG A 222 -3.48 11.68 19.39
CA ARG A 222 -3.89 11.86 20.78
C ARG A 222 -3.76 10.59 21.62
N LEU A 223 -3.89 9.43 20.99
CA LEU A 223 -3.97 8.14 21.69
C LEU A 223 -2.62 7.45 21.81
N PHE A 224 -1.78 7.56 20.77
CA PHE A 224 -0.58 6.73 20.67
C PHE A 224 0.55 7.31 21.52
N GLY A 225 1.23 6.44 22.27
CA GLY A 225 2.50 6.75 22.93
C GLY A 225 3.70 6.66 21.98
N GLU A 226 4.87 7.09 22.45
CA GLU A 226 6.12 7.06 21.66
C GLU A 226 6.50 5.64 21.21
N GLN A 227 6.42 4.64 22.10
CA GLN A 227 6.74 3.24 21.77
C GLN A 227 5.79 2.65 20.72
N GLU A 228 4.52 3.06 20.73
CA GLU A 228 3.56 2.60 19.74
C GLU A 228 3.85 3.19 18.36
N TRP A 229 4.29 4.45 18.30
CA TRP A 229 4.78 5.05 17.05
C TRP A 229 6.04 4.37 16.52
N GLU A 230 6.94 3.93 17.39
CA GLU A 230 8.12 3.14 16.98
C GLU A 230 7.71 1.80 16.34
N ILE A 231 6.72 1.11 16.93
CA ILE A 231 6.15 -0.11 16.34
C ILE A 231 5.53 0.19 14.98
N VAL A 232 4.76 1.27 14.85
CA VAL A 232 4.16 1.68 13.57
C VAL A 232 5.22 2.00 12.52
N ILE A 233 6.32 2.65 12.90
CA ILE A 233 7.44 2.93 11.98
C ILE A 233 8.07 1.62 11.51
N GLN A 234 8.37 0.69 12.41
CA GLN A 234 8.94 -0.60 12.05
C GLN A 234 8.00 -1.39 11.14
N ASP A 235 6.72 -1.43 11.47
CA ASP A 235 5.72 -2.10 10.66
C ASP A 235 5.57 -1.42 9.29
N PHE A 236 5.69 -0.09 9.19
CA PHE A 236 5.74 0.60 7.89
C PHE A 236 6.97 0.19 7.07
N ASP A 237 8.14 0.09 7.69
CA ASP A 237 9.37 -0.37 7.03
C ASP A 237 9.24 -1.82 6.53
N ASP A 238 8.63 -2.70 7.32
CA ASP A 238 8.40 -4.11 6.97
C ASP A 238 7.36 -4.28 5.85
N ILE A 239 6.34 -3.42 5.80
CA ILE A 239 5.30 -3.43 4.75
C ILE A 239 5.82 -2.81 3.45
N GLY A 240 6.66 -1.78 3.56
CA GLY A 240 7.19 -1.02 2.43
C GLY A 240 6.42 0.26 2.14
N TYR A 241 6.87 0.94 1.10
CA TYR A 241 6.44 2.30 0.75
C TYR A 241 6.17 2.40 -0.75
N CYS A 242 5.29 3.31 -1.14
CA CYS A 242 5.16 3.74 -2.53
C CYS A 242 6.47 4.41 -2.99
N SER A 243 6.78 4.38 -4.28
CA SER A 243 7.95 5.09 -4.84
C SER A 243 7.93 6.59 -4.54
N TYR A 244 6.75 7.13 -4.27
CA TYR A 244 6.48 8.53 -3.98
C TYR A 244 6.28 8.84 -2.48
N SER A 245 6.51 7.88 -1.59
CA SER A 245 6.42 8.09 -0.15
C SER A 245 7.58 8.93 0.38
N ILE A 246 7.29 9.84 1.30
CA ILE A 246 8.31 10.48 2.13
C ILE A 246 8.48 9.63 3.36
N LYS A 247 9.53 8.82 3.41
CA LYS A 247 9.75 7.91 4.55
C LYS A 247 9.83 8.69 5.87
N PRO A 248 9.30 8.12 6.96
CA PRO A 248 9.51 8.64 8.30
C PRO A 248 11.01 8.85 8.60
N VAL A 249 11.35 9.95 9.27
CA VAL A 249 12.71 10.33 9.64
C VAL A 249 12.70 10.70 11.12
N GLY A 250 13.19 9.79 11.97
CA GLY A 250 13.34 9.95 13.43
C GLY A 250 12.24 9.27 14.25
N ILE A 251 12.46 8.76 15.48
CA ILE A 251 13.67 8.60 16.30
C ILE A 251 13.95 7.10 16.35
N ARG A 252 15.04 6.64 15.72
CA ARG A 252 15.55 5.29 15.97
C ARG A 252 16.25 5.31 17.32
N ALA A 253 15.51 5.39 18.42
CA ALA A 253 16.01 4.68 19.58
C ALA A 253 16.07 3.22 19.11
N PRO A 254 17.18 2.51 19.29
CA PRO A 254 17.10 1.07 19.19
C PRO A 254 16.06 0.69 20.22
N VAL A 255 14.85 0.37 19.76
CA VAL A 255 13.93 -0.42 20.56
C VAL A 255 14.76 -1.67 20.78
N GLN A 256 15.38 -1.76 21.95
CA GLN A 256 15.48 -3.05 22.59
C GLN A 256 14.03 -3.44 22.70
N VAL A 257 13.50 -4.06 21.64
CA VAL A 257 12.42 -5.01 21.78
C VAL A 257 12.97 -5.85 22.89
N GLU A 258 12.41 -5.70 24.09
CA GLU A 258 12.77 -6.59 25.18
C GLU A 258 12.57 -7.94 24.54
N LYS A 259 13.68 -8.59 24.15
CA LYS A 259 13.64 -9.97 23.75
C LYS A 259 12.84 -10.57 24.89
N PRO A 260 11.69 -11.21 24.62
CA PRO A 260 10.93 -11.82 25.69
C PRO A 260 11.97 -12.55 26.54
N ILE A 261 11.93 -12.33 27.86
CA ILE A 261 12.89 -12.89 28.81
C ILE A 261 12.70 -14.41 28.78
N VAL A 262 13.15 -15.01 27.69
CA VAL A 262 13.44 -16.41 27.52
C VAL A 262 14.81 -16.46 28.13
N SER A 263 14.91 -17.01 29.34
CA SER A 263 16.22 -17.23 29.95
C SER A 263 17.11 -17.89 28.90
N GLU A 264 18.27 -17.30 28.60
CA GLU A 264 19.22 -17.88 27.66
C GLU A 264 19.40 -19.36 28.00
N GLY A 265 19.06 -20.26 27.08
CA GLY A 265 19.07 -21.72 27.31
C GLY A 265 17.72 -22.36 27.67
N SER A 266 16.58 -21.67 27.54
CA SER A 266 15.26 -22.29 27.72
C SER A 266 14.96 -23.24 26.56
N GLU A 267 15.04 -24.55 26.81
CA GLU A 267 14.63 -25.57 25.86
C GLU A 267 13.13 -25.85 25.99
N VAL A 268 12.42 -25.83 24.87
CA VAL A 268 11.07 -26.38 24.77
C VAL A 268 11.18 -27.88 24.59
N VAL A 269 10.65 -28.64 25.55
CA VAL A 269 10.66 -30.10 25.52
C VAL A 269 9.35 -30.60 24.89
N PHE A 270 9.48 -31.31 23.78
CA PHE A 270 8.40 -31.99 23.08
C PHE A 270 8.47 -33.49 23.36
N GLY A 271 7.37 -34.22 23.11
CA GLY A 271 7.41 -35.69 23.15
C GLY A 271 8.40 -36.32 22.16
N SER A 272 8.76 -35.59 21.10
CA SER A 272 9.66 -36.03 20.03
C SER A 272 11.10 -35.50 20.14
N GLY A 273 11.42 -34.67 21.14
CA GLY A 273 12.75 -34.06 21.28
C GLY A 273 12.72 -32.72 22.00
N LYS A 274 13.77 -31.92 21.81
CA LYS A 274 13.90 -30.61 22.45
C LYS A 274 14.50 -29.60 21.48
N LEU A 275 14.03 -28.35 21.54
CA LEU A 275 14.54 -27.25 20.72
C LEU A 275 14.70 -26.01 21.59
N SER A 276 15.71 -25.18 21.32
CA SER A 276 15.73 -23.82 21.86
C SER A 276 14.67 -22.96 21.16
N VAL A 277 14.23 -21.88 21.83
CA VAL A 277 13.30 -20.92 21.23
C VAL A 277 13.86 -20.31 19.94
N ASP A 278 15.13 -19.89 19.93
CA ASP A 278 15.80 -19.38 18.72
C ASP A 278 15.77 -20.39 17.56
N THR A 279 15.94 -21.69 17.87
CA THR A 279 15.86 -22.74 16.84
C THR A 279 14.44 -22.90 16.32
N LEU A 280 13.43 -22.81 17.20
CA LEU A 280 12.03 -22.89 16.83
C LEU A 280 11.61 -21.72 15.92
N GLU A 281 12.02 -20.50 16.26
CA GLU A 281 11.81 -19.30 15.44
C GLU A 281 12.48 -19.45 14.07
N ALA A 282 13.73 -19.92 14.04
CA ALA A 282 14.45 -20.18 12.80
C ALA A 282 13.74 -21.23 11.93
N ILE A 283 13.21 -22.31 12.52
CA ILE A 283 12.43 -23.32 11.78
C ILE A 283 11.21 -22.66 11.15
N PHE A 284 10.38 -21.94 11.94
CA PHE A 284 9.16 -21.31 11.42
C PHE A 284 9.45 -20.31 10.29
N LYS A 285 10.58 -19.62 10.34
CA LYS A 285 11.02 -18.69 9.28
C LYS A 285 11.41 -19.38 7.97
N HIS A 286 11.83 -20.64 8.01
CA HIS A 286 12.31 -21.38 6.83
C HIS A 286 11.31 -22.41 6.29
N LEU A 287 10.17 -22.61 6.96
CA LEU A 287 9.13 -23.45 6.42
C LEU A 287 8.61 -22.86 5.09
N PRO A 288 8.33 -23.67 4.06
CA PRO A 288 7.80 -23.21 2.78
C PRO A 288 6.30 -22.92 2.86
N ILE A 289 5.84 -22.43 4.01
CA ILE A 289 4.47 -22.09 4.35
C ILE A 289 4.46 -20.91 5.32
N ASP A 290 3.45 -20.07 5.21
CA ASP A 290 3.17 -19.02 6.17
C ASP A 290 2.17 -19.52 7.20
N MET A 291 2.41 -19.22 8.47
CA MET A 291 1.58 -19.67 9.59
C MET A 291 1.01 -18.46 10.33
N THR A 292 -0.27 -18.50 10.70
CA THR A 292 -0.86 -17.57 11.68
C THR A 292 -1.68 -18.38 12.68
N PHE A 293 -1.40 -18.24 13.97
CA PHE A 293 -2.14 -18.90 15.03
C PHE A 293 -3.02 -17.90 15.79
N VAL A 294 -4.27 -18.29 15.96
CA VAL A 294 -5.30 -17.57 16.69
C VAL A 294 -5.76 -18.44 17.86
N ASP A 295 -5.84 -17.89 19.07
CA ASP A 295 -6.23 -18.66 20.26
C ASP A 295 -7.73 -18.99 20.33
N ALA A 296 -8.12 -19.68 21.41
CA ALA A 296 -9.51 -20.02 21.72
C ALA A 296 -10.42 -18.81 22.01
N GLN A 297 -9.87 -17.60 22.08
CA GLN A 297 -10.59 -16.33 22.22
C GLN A 297 -10.62 -15.53 20.91
N ASP A 298 -10.23 -16.16 19.80
CA ASP A 298 -10.14 -15.55 18.46
C ASP A 298 -9.15 -14.39 18.37
N ARG A 299 -8.10 -14.39 19.20
CA ARG A 299 -7.03 -13.38 19.15
C ARG A 299 -5.79 -13.93 18.49
N VAL A 300 -5.18 -13.13 17.61
CA VAL A 300 -3.92 -13.48 16.95
C VAL A 300 -2.81 -13.56 18.00
N GLN A 301 -2.15 -14.71 18.12
CA GLN A 301 -1.07 -14.93 19.09
C GLN A 301 0.30 -15.04 18.44
N PHE A 302 0.35 -15.50 17.19
CA PHE A 302 1.61 -15.78 16.51
C PHE A 302 1.42 -15.72 14.99
N PHE A 303 2.46 -15.30 14.28
CA PHE A 303 2.61 -15.52 12.84
C PHE A 303 4.07 -15.84 12.51
N SER A 304 4.32 -16.59 11.45
CA SER A 304 5.69 -16.85 10.98
C SER A 304 6.26 -15.63 10.24
N GLU A 305 7.53 -15.32 10.51
CA GLU A 305 8.27 -14.23 9.87
C GLU A 305 9.02 -14.72 8.62
N SER A 306 8.31 -15.44 7.73
CA SER A 306 8.86 -15.91 6.45
C SER A 306 9.28 -14.71 5.59
N PRO A 307 10.45 -14.75 4.90
CA PRO A 307 10.91 -13.63 4.08
C PRO A 307 9.96 -13.27 2.92
N ASP A 308 9.38 -14.28 2.28
CA ASP A 308 8.54 -14.15 1.07
C ASP A 308 7.05 -14.38 1.38
N ARG A 309 6.59 -13.86 2.52
CA ARG A 309 5.23 -14.09 3.02
C ARG A 309 4.16 -13.60 2.04
N ILE A 310 3.13 -14.41 1.83
CA ILE A 310 2.04 -14.16 0.87
C ILE A 310 1.11 -13.05 1.34
N PHE A 311 0.75 -13.06 2.63
CA PHE A 311 -0.13 -12.07 3.24
C PHE A 311 0.63 -11.25 4.26
N VAL A 312 0.61 -9.93 4.09
CA VAL A 312 1.26 -8.99 5.00
C VAL A 312 0.71 -9.15 6.42
N ARG A 313 1.62 -9.17 7.40
CA ARG A 313 1.33 -9.10 8.84
C ARG A 313 2.36 -8.19 9.50
N SER A 314 1.88 -7.30 10.33
CA SER A 314 2.66 -6.41 11.17
C SER A 314 2.77 -6.98 12.59
N ARG A 315 3.70 -6.48 13.40
CA ARG A 315 3.72 -6.80 14.83
C ARG A 315 2.51 -6.22 15.56
N ALA A 316 1.96 -5.11 15.09
CA ALA A 316 0.78 -4.51 15.68
C ALA A 316 -0.46 -5.44 15.71
N VAL A 317 -0.52 -6.45 14.84
CA VAL A 317 -1.63 -7.42 14.76
C VAL A 317 -1.70 -8.38 15.97
N ILE A 318 -0.62 -8.57 16.72
CA ILE A 318 -0.61 -9.48 17.88
C ILE A 318 -1.61 -8.98 18.94
N GLY A 319 -2.50 -9.89 19.37
CA GLY A 319 -3.61 -9.65 20.28
C GLY A 319 -4.89 -9.13 19.62
N ARG A 320 -4.84 -8.75 18.33
CA ARG A 320 -6.01 -8.30 17.56
C ARG A 320 -7.01 -9.43 17.37
N SER A 321 -8.30 -9.11 17.41
CA SER A 321 -9.35 -10.09 17.10
C SER A 321 -9.29 -10.43 15.60
N VAL A 322 -9.38 -11.72 15.27
CA VAL A 322 -9.29 -12.19 13.88
C VAL A 322 -10.41 -11.62 13.00
N GLN A 323 -11.57 -11.32 13.59
CA GLN A 323 -12.69 -10.70 12.90
C GLN A 323 -12.36 -9.27 12.42
N LEU A 324 -11.49 -8.55 13.13
CA LEU A 324 -11.01 -7.22 12.75
C LEU A 324 -9.88 -7.27 11.72
N CYS A 325 -9.27 -8.44 11.50
CA CYS A 325 -8.22 -8.65 10.50
C CYS A 325 -8.78 -8.96 9.10
N HIS A 326 -10.10 -9.05 8.96
CA HIS A 326 -10.76 -9.45 7.73
C HIS A 326 -11.82 -8.43 7.31
N PRO A 327 -12.02 -8.26 6.00
CA PRO A 327 -13.13 -7.46 5.48
C PRO A 327 -14.51 -8.01 5.88
N LYS A 328 -15.50 -7.12 6.08
CA LYS A 328 -16.87 -7.50 6.45
C LYS A 328 -17.48 -8.58 5.56
N LYS A 329 -17.18 -8.56 4.25
CA LYS A 329 -17.69 -9.56 3.29
C LYS A 329 -17.19 -10.98 3.55
N SER A 330 -16.03 -11.16 4.19
CA SER A 330 -15.45 -12.47 4.48
C SER A 330 -15.50 -12.88 5.96
N VAL A 331 -15.74 -11.94 6.89
CA VAL A 331 -15.79 -12.22 8.34
C VAL A 331 -16.78 -13.35 8.69
N HIS A 332 -17.95 -13.40 8.06
CA HIS A 332 -18.94 -14.46 8.34
C HIS A 332 -18.41 -15.87 8.02
N VAL A 333 -17.56 -16.00 6.99
CA VAL A 333 -16.93 -17.29 6.63
C VAL A 333 -15.90 -17.67 7.69
N VAL A 334 -15.10 -16.71 8.14
CA VAL A 334 -14.12 -16.90 9.22
C VAL A 334 -14.82 -17.33 10.51
N GLU A 335 -15.89 -16.64 10.90
CA GLU A 335 -16.69 -16.99 12.07
C GLU A 335 -17.30 -18.39 11.96
N GLN A 336 -17.80 -18.77 10.79
CA GLN A 336 -18.33 -20.11 10.56
C GLN A 336 -17.24 -21.19 10.76
N ILE A 337 -16.05 -20.98 10.20
CA ILE A 337 -14.92 -21.91 10.36
C ILE A 337 -14.54 -22.05 11.83
N LEU A 338 -14.39 -20.94 12.55
CA LEU A 338 -14.01 -20.94 13.98
C LEU A 338 -15.09 -21.61 14.84
N ASN A 339 -16.37 -21.35 14.56
CA ASN A 339 -17.48 -21.98 15.24
C ASN A 339 -17.53 -23.49 15.00
N ASP A 340 -17.31 -23.95 13.75
CA ASP A 340 -17.25 -25.37 13.42
C ASP A 340 -16.10 -26.07 14.14
N PHE A 341 -14.93 -25.40 14.21
CA PHE A 341 -13.75 -25.92 14.91
C PHE A 341 -13.98 -26.05 16.42
N ARG A 342 -14.57 -25.02 17.06
CA ARG A 342 -14.94 -25.04 18.48
C ARG A 342 -15.96 -26.15 18.79
N LYS A 343 -16.94 -26.36 17.91
CA LYS A 343 -17.99 -27.39 18.04
C LYS A 343 -17.51 -28.79 17.66
N ALA A 344 -16.28 -28.93 17.18
CA ALA A 344 -15.72 -30.17 16.65
C ALA A 344 -16.57 -30.80 15.53
N THR A 345 -17.28 -29.97 14.76
CA THR A 345 -18.00 -30.40 13.55
C THR A 345 -17.10 -30.39 12.31
N ARG A 346 -15.93 -29.75 12.43
CA ARG A 346 -14.89 -29.67 11.40
C ARG A 346 -13.51 -29.62 12.07
N ASP A 347 -12.53 -30.24 11.43
CA ASP A 347 -11.13 -30.24 11.88
C ASP A 347 -10.21 -29.42 10.96
N SER A 348 -10.60 -29.28 9.69
CA SER A 348 -9.90 -28.44 8.72
C SER A 348 -10.84 -27.77 7.74
N ALA A 349 -10.46 -26.60 7.25
CA ALA A 349 -11.07 -25.94 6.12
C ALA A 349 -9.96 -25.53 5.14
N GLU A 350 -10.20 -25.62 3.84
CA GLU A 350 -9.20 -25.22 2.85
C GLU A 350 -9.85 -24.60 1.63
N PHE A 351 -9.13 -23.69 1.01
CA PHE A 351 -9.47 -23.08 -0.27
C PHE A 351 -8.19 -22.65 -0.99
N TRP A 352 -8.33 -22.34 -2.28
CA TRP A 352 -7.23 -21.82 -3.08
C TRP A 352 -7.70 -20.62 -3.89
N ILE A 353 -6.79 -19.67 -4.08
CA ILE A 353 -7.03 -18.45 -4.85
C ILE A 353 -5.89 -18.22 -5.84
N ASN A 354 -6.18 -17.49 -6.92
CA ASN A 354 -5.15 -16.97 -7.80
C ASN A 354 -4.85 -15.53 -7.42
N LEU A 355 -3.60 -15.25 -7.06
CA LEU A 355 -3.13 -13.94 -6.64
C LEU A 355 -1.84 -13.61 -7.39
N GLY A 356 -1.85 -12.57 -8.22
CA GLY A 356 -0.65 -12.14 -8.97
C GLY A 356 -0.04 -13.23 -9.85
N GLY A 357 -0.85 -14.10 -10.46
CA GLY A 357 -0.40 -15.23 -11.27
C GLY A 357 0.10 -16.45 -10.48
N LYS A 358 0.03 -16.40 -9.14
CA LYS A 358 0.36 -17.50 -8.24
C LYS A 358 -0.90 -18.20 -7.75
N THR A 359 -0.86 -19.53 -7.64
CA THR A 359 -1.92 -20.31 -6.99
C THR A 359 -1.58 -20.48 -5.52
N ILE A 360 -2.33 -19.80 -4.66
CA ILE A 360 -2.16 -19.80 -3.21
C ILE A 360 -3.13 -20.81 -2.60
N HIS A 361 -2.61 -21.80 -1.88
CA HIS A 361 -3.39 -22.76 -1.10
C HIS A 361 -3.44 -22.31 0.36
N ILE A 362 -4.63 -22.17 0.91
CA ILE A 362 -4.88 -21.66 2.26
C ILE A 362 -5.66 -22.71 3.03
N ARG A 363 -5.16 -23.09 4.20
CA ARG A 363 -5.70 -24.14 5.05
C ARG A 363 -5.84 -23.63 6.46
N TYR A 364 -6.91 -24.04 7.12
CA TYR A 364 -7.20 -23.76 8.52
C TYR A 364 -7.31 -25.08 9.24
N PHE A 365 -6.72 -25.17 10.44
CA PHE A 365 -6.76 -26.36 11.28
C PHE A 365 -7.25 -26.00 12.68
N ALA A 366 -8.15 -26.82 13.21
CA ALA A 366 -8.52 -26.77 14.61
C ALA A 366 -7.39 -27.36 15.46
N VAL A 367 -6.70 -26.52 16.22
CA VAL A 367 -5.63 -26.94 17.14
C VAL A 367 -6.26 -27.38 18.45
N ARG A 368 -5.98 -28.61 18.87
CA ARG A 368 -6.50 -29.20 20.11
C ARG A 368 -5.40 -29.87 20.90
N ASP A 369 -5.54 -29.91 22.21
CA ASP A 369 -4.63 -30.67 23.07
C ASP A 369 -4.93 -32.18 23.05
N SER A 370 -4.17 -32.95 23.83
CA SER A 370 -4.33 -34.40 23.97
C SER A 370 -5.70 -34.82 24.52
N GLU A 371 -6.43 -33.93 25.19
CA GLU A 371 -7.78 -34.16 25.71
C GLU A 371 -8.88 -33.70 24.73
N LYS A 372 -8.50 -33.34 23.49
CA LYS A 372 -9.37 -32.77 22.46
C LYS A 372 -9.98 -31.42 22.84
N LYS A 373 -9.41 -30.69 23.80
CA LYS A 373 -9.83 -29.33 24.10
C LYS A 373 -9.34 -28.40 23.00
N TYR A 374 -10.22 -27.53 22.51
CA TYR A 374 -9.88 -26.53 21.51
C TYR A 374 -8.92 -25.47 22.09
N LEU A 375 -7.74 -25.36 21.48
CA LEU A 375 -6.70 -24.38 21.82
C LEU A 375 -6.74 -23.16 20.91
N GLY A 376 -7.23 -23.32 19.68
CA GLY A 376 -7.23 -22.25 18.69
C GLY A 376 -7.29 -22.75 17.24
N CYS A 377 -7.10 -21.83 16.32
CA CYS A 377 -7.08 -22.05 14.88
C CYS A 377 -5.71 -21.72 14.32
N LEU A 378 -5.15 -22.64 13.52
CA LEU A 378 -3.93 -22.41 12.76
C LEU A 378 -4.29 -22.20 11.30
N GLU A 379 -4.01 -21.01 10.77
CA GLU A 379 -3.99 -20.72 9.34
C GLU A 379 -2.61 -21.07 8.77
N VAL A 380 -2.59 -21.74 7.61
CA VAL A 380 -1.41 -22.08 6.82
C VAL A 380 -1.64 -21.63 5.39
N SER A 381 -0.73 -20.83 4.83
CA SER A 381 -0.77 -20.41 3.42
C SER A 381 0.48 -20.86 2.68
N GLN A 382 0.32 -21.32 1.43
CA GLN A 382 1.43 -21.79 0.59
C GLN A 382 1.23 -21.39 -0.88
N ASP A 383 2.30 -20.91 -1.52
CA ASP A 383 2.35 -20.78 -2.97
C ASP A 383 2.66 -22.15 -3.57
N ILE A 384 1.65 -22.78 -4.18
CA ILE A 384 1.75 -24.12 -4.75
C ILE A 384 2.01 -24.10 -6.26
N THR A 385 2.29 -22.93 -6.84
CA THR A 385 2.43 -22.75 -8.30
C THR A 385 3.48 -23.68 -8.90
N GLU A 386 4.67 -23.75 -8.30
CA GLU A 386 5.73 -24.65 -8.77
C GLU A 386 5.48 -26.11 -8.39
N ILE A 387 4.78 -26.36 -7.28
CA ILE A 387 4.39 -27.72 -6.85
C ILE A 387 3.46 -28.34 -7.89
N LEU A 388 2.52 -27.56 -8.43
CA LEU A 388 1.59 -28.00 -9.48
C LEU A 388 2.27 -28.36 -10.81
N LYS A 389 3.52 -27.92 -11.05
CA LYS A 389 4.29 -28.24 -12.25
C LYS A 389 5.08 -29.55 -12.13
N ILE A 390 5.20 -30.10 -10.93
CA ILE A 390 5.97 -31.33 -10.69
C ILE A 390 5.29 -32.49 -11.42
N SER A 391 6.07 -33.21 -12.23
CA SER A 391 5.65 -34.43 -12.91
C SER A 391 6.78 -35.47 -12.90
N GLY A 392 6.42 -36.75 -13.07
CA GLY A 392 7.38 -37.84 -12.96
C GLY A 392 7.94 -37.97 -11.53
N GLU A 393 9.23 -38.29 -11.43
CA GLU A 393 9.91 -38.48 -10.14
C GLU A 393 11.33 -37.90 -10.20
N LYS A 394 11.73 -37.13 -9.18
CA LYS A 394 13.13 -36.75 -8.93
C LYS A 394 13.61 -37.47 -7.68
N ARG A 395 14.39 -38.54 -7.84
CA ARG A 395 14.82 -39.43 -6.73
C ARG A 395 16.20 -39.10 -6.14
N LEU A 396 16.98 -38.28 -6.83
CA LEU A 396 18.34 -37.87 -6.44
C LEU A 396 18.54 -36.38 -6.75
N LEU A 397 19.64 -35.81 -6.25
CA LEU A 397 20.11 -34.50 -6.69
C LEU A 397 20.40 -34.56 -8.20
N ASP A 398 20.04 -33.47 -8.89
CA ASP A 398 20.10 -33.20 -10.34
C ASP A 398 20.10 -34.40 -11.30
#